data_AF-A0A8T3DFG5-F1
#
_entry.id   AF-A0A8T3DFG5-F1
#
_cell.length_a   1.000
_cell.length_b   1.000
_cell.length_c   1.000
_cell.angle_alpha   90.00
_cell.angle_beta   90.00
_cell.angle_gamma   90.00
#
_symmetry.space_group_name_H-M   'P 1'
#
loop_
_entity.id
_entity.type
_entity.pdbx_description
1 polymer ?
#
loop_
_entity_poly.entity_id
_entity_poly.type
_entity_poly.pdbx_seq_one_letter_code
_entity_poly.pdbx_strand_id
1 'polypeptide(L)'
;MGAEEEELKNTVLQLRETILQQKETIVNQLGTIKELTSKLSRCESNSDDSPPSGKYRGQGSWRKDNKNTMGDLPRDPGDTIDHLGKTMQSLKDRLENLEQQHLRANVSGASFPNELRDLLQRRLGDLETQLLSKVAELEEEKSQLYNETAAHRHRTESTLNSLLERITELEKGNSGFKSPEDFKVSLPLRTNYLYGRIKKSLPEMYAFTVCMWLKSSASPGIGTPFSYGVPGQANEIVLIEWGNNPIELLINDKVAQLPLSVSDGRWHHICITWTTRDGLWEAYQDGERLGSGENLAPWHPIKPGGVIILGQEQDTVGGRFDATQAFVGELSHFNMWDRVLRPVDIMNMANCSSYMPGNVIPWIDTNVEVFGGATKWALEVCEDRLFDS
;
A
#
# COMPACT_ATOMS: atom_id res chain seq x y z
N MET A 1 -32.71 -42.26 -14.35
CA MET A 1 -32.06 -42.55 -13.06
C MET A 1 -30.57 -42.90 -13.17
N GLY A 2 -30.06 -43.54 -14.24
CA GLY A 2 -28.62 -43.86 -14.33
C GLY A 2 -27.67 -42.69 -14.66
N ALA A 3 -28.12 -41.68 -15.43
CA ALA A 3 -27.26 -40.61 -15.92
C ALA A 3 -26.86 -39.57 -14.85
N GLU A 4 -27.78 -39.18 -13.97
CA GLU A 4 -27.47 -38.24 -12.87
C GLU A 4 -26.51 -38.85 -11.83
N GLU A 5 -26.60 -40.16 -11.60
CA GLU A 5 -25.68 -40.86 -10.68
C GLU A 5 -24.25 -40.92 -11.23
N GLU A 6 -24.09 -41.00 -12.55
CA GLU A 6 -22.80 -41.00 -13.23
C GLU A 6 -22.16 -39.60 -13.25
N GLU A 7 -22.97 -38.55 -13.42
CA GLU A 7 -22.53 -37.15 -13.32
C GLU A 7 -22.07 -36.78 -11.89
N LEU A 8 -22.79 -37.25 -10.87
CA LEU A 8 -22.40 -37.10 -9.46
C LEU A 8 -21.09 -37.85 -9.14
N LYS A 9 -20.87 -39.04 -9.70
CA LYS A 9 -19.61 -39.77 -9.53
C LYS A 9 -18.43 -39.04 -10.20
N ASN A 10 -18.64 -38.48 -11.39
CA ASN A 10 -17.61 -37.73 -12.10
C ASN A 10 -17.24 -36.42 -11.38
N THR A 11 -18.22 -35.69 -10.86
CA THR A 11 -17.97 -34.47 -10.07
C THR A 11 -17.21 -34.77 -8.77
N VAL A 12 -17.55 -35.86 -8.06
CA VAL A 12 -16.82 -36.29 -6.86
C VAL A 12 -15.37 -36.67 -7.18
N LEU A 13 -15.12 -37.34 -8.31
CA LEU A 13 -13.76 -37.67 -8.74
C LEU A 13 -12.94 -36.41 -9.08
N GLN A 14 -13.55 -35.46 -9.78
CA GLN A 14 -12.92 -34.18 -10.15
C GLN A 14 -12.59 -33.33 -8.91
N LEU A 15 -13.49 -33.29 -7.92
CA LEU A 15 -13.23 -32.63 -6.64
C LEU A 15 -12.08 -33.30 -5.88
N ARG A 16 -12.01 -34.63 -5.89
CA ARG A 16 -10.92 -35.38 -5.23
C ARG A 16 -9.56 -35.09 -5.87
N GLU A 17 -9.50 -34.99 -7.19
CA GLU A 17 -8.28 -34.64 -7.92
C GLU A 17 -7.84 -33.20 -7.63
N THR A 18 -8.80 -32.27 -7.58
CA THR A 18 -8.53 -30.86 -7.24
C THR A 18 -7.98 -30.72 -5.82
N ILE A 19 -8.52 -31.48 -4.86
CA ILE A 19 -8.04 -31.49 -3.47
C ILE A 19 -6.60 -32.03 -3.39
N LEU A 20 -6.24 -33.04 -4.19
CA LEU A 20 -4.88 -33.59 -4.22
C LEU A 20 -3.89 -32.58 -4.80
N GLN A 21 -4.25 -31.87 -5.89
CA GLN A 21 -3.42 -30.80 -6.45
C GLN A 21 -3.23 -29.63 -5.48
N GLN A 22 -4.30 -29.22 -4.79
CA GLN A 22 -4.21 -28.18 -3.77
C GLN A 22 -3.28 -28.59 -2.61
N LYS A 23 -3.37 -29.85 -2.17
CA LYS A 23 -2.48 -30.40 -1.14
C LYS A 23 -1.01 -30.36 -1.56
N GLU A 24 -0.69 -30.73 -2.79
CA GLU A 24 0.68 -30.67 -3.31
C GLU A 24 1.20 -29.24 -3.38
N THR A 25 0.36 -28.30 -3.82
CA THR A 25 0.68 -26.87 -3.88
C THR A 25 0.99 -26.31 -2.48
N ILE A 26 0.19 -26.67 -1.47
CA ILE A 26 0.41 -26.25 -0.09
C ILE A 26 1.73 -26.80 0.46
N VAL A 27 2.08 -28.06 0.16
CA VAL A 27 3.35 -28.66 0.58
C VAL A 27 4.53 -27.92 -0.03
N ASN A 28 4.46 -27.54 -1.31
CA ASN A 28 5.49 -26.75 -1.97
C ASN A 28 5.62 -25.36 -1.34
N GLN A 29 4.50 -24.68 -1.09
CA GLN A 29 4.48 -23.37 -0.42
C GLN A 29 5.08 -23.43 0.99
N LEU A 30 4.78 -24.47 1.77
CA LEU A 30 5.40 -24.69 3.08
C LEU A 30 6.91 -24.90 3.00
N GLY A 31 7.39 -25.58 1.94
CA GLY A 31 8.82 -25.70 1.65
C GLY A 31 9.47 -24.35 1.39
N THR A 32 8.85 -23.50 0.56
CA THR A 32 9.33 -22.15 0.25
C THR A 32 9.35 -21.26 1.49
N ILE A 33 8.29 -21.30 2.32
CA ILE A 33 8.24 -20.55 3.57
C ILE A 33 9.38 -20.98 4.49
N LYS A 34 9.62 -22.28 4.67
CA LYS A 34 10.71 -22.79 5.51
C LYS A 34 12.09 -22.34 5.02
N GLU A 35 12.31 -22.30 3.71
CA GLU A 35 13.55 -21.79 3.13
C GLU A 35 13.71 -20.29 3.36
N LEU A 36 12.66 -19.50 3.14
CA LEU A 36 12.66 -18.06 3.38
C LEU A 36 12.90 -17.73 4.85
N THR A 37 12.26 -18.45 5.79
CA THR A 37 12.49 -18.31 7.23
C THR A 37 13.95 -18.61 7.59
N SER A 38 14.56 -19.64 6.99
CA SER A 38 15.98 -19.95 7.20
C SER A 38 16.93 -18.89 6.63
N LYS A 39 16.55 -18.21 5.54
CA LYS A 39 17.32 -17.10 4.97
C LYS A 39 17.18 -15.85 5.82
N LEU A 40 15.99 -15.59 6.36
CA LEU A 40 15.72 -14.46 7.26
C LEU A 40 16.51 -14.60 8.57
N SER A 41 16.51 -15.79 9.18
CA SER A 41 17.29 -16.05 10.41
C SER A 41 18.81 -15.86 10.21
N ARG A 42 19.32 -16.13 9.00
CA ARG A 42 20.72 -15.86 8.62
C ARG A 42 21.02 -14.38 8.43
N CYS A 43 20.02 -13.59 8.03
CA CYS A 43 20.17 -12.14 7.94
C CYS A 43 20.14 -11.50 9.32
N GLU A 44 19.25 -11.97 10.20
CA GLU A 44 19.18 -11.52 11.61
C GLU A 44 20.46 -11.84 12.38
N SER A 45 21.09 -13.00 12.14
CA SER A 45 22.39 -13.31 12.77
C SER A 45 23.56 -12.45 12.30
N ASN A 46 23.41 -11.73 11.18
CA ASN A 46 24.43 -10.82 10.64
C ASN A 46 24.18 -9.35 11.01
N SER A 47 23.04 -9.01 11.61
CA SER A 47 22.69 -7.64 12.00
C SER A 47 23.01 -7.31 13.47
N ASP A 48 23.51 -8.27 14.25
CA ASP A 48 23.71 -8.14 15.71
C ASP A 48 25.17 -7.93 16.14
N ASP A 49 26.00 -7.29 15.30
CA ASP A 49 27.37 -6.90 15.67
C ASP A 49 27.50 -5.37 15.76
N SER A 50 27.14 -4.83 16.92
CA SER A 50 27.50 -3.48 17.37
C SER A 50 28.16 -3.55 18.77
N PRO A 51 29.30 -2.89 19.00
CA PRO A 51 30.26 -3.29 20.03
C PRO A 51 29.98 -2.66 21.40
N PRO A 52 30.29 -3.35 22.53
CA PRO A 52 30.56 -2.69 23.79
C PRO A 52 32.06 -2.49 24.02
N SER A 53 32.37 -1.37 24.65
CA SER A 53 33.67 -0.90 25.10
C SER A 53 34.45 -1.86 26.02
N GLY A 54 35.75 -2.03 25.77
CA GLY A 54 36.78 -1.97 26.81
C GLY A 54 37.59 -3.24 27.16
N LYS A 55 38.92 -3.10 26.97
CA LYS A 55 40.08 -3.70 27.68
C LYS A 55 40.71 -5.03 27.20
N TYR A 56 41.93 -4.85 26.67
CA TYR A 56 43.21 -5.56 26.90
C TYR A 56 43.34 -7.11 26.81
N ARG A 57 44.29 -7.48 25.93
CA ARG A 57 45.33 -8.54 26.02
C ARG A 57 44.94 -10.00 25.72
N GLY A 58 45.62 -10.61 24.73
CA GLY A 58 45.75 -12.07 24.64
C GLY A 58 46.05 -12.64 23.25
N GLN A 59 47.34 -12.93 23.01
CA GLN A 59 47.99 -13.73 21.98
C GLN A 59 47.25 -15.01 21.50
N GLY A 60 47.32 -15.37 20.21
CA GLY A 60 47.08 -16.75 19.74
C GLY A 60 46.61 -17.02 18.30
N SER A 61 47.57 -17.18 17.37
CA SER A 61 47.73 -18.33 16.46
C SER A 61 46.57 -18.96 15.62
N TRP A 62 46.68 -18.79 14.29
CA TRP A 62 46.51 -19.76 13.17
C TRP A 62 45.11 -20.19 12.61
N ARG A 63 44.94 -19.85 11.31
CA ARG A 63 44.32 -20.55 10.16
C ARG A 63 42.94 -21.23 10.31
N LYS A 64 41.98 -20.79 9.47
CA LYS A 64 41.42 -21.61 8.38
C LYS A 64 40.59 -20.80 7.39
N ASP A 65 40.67 -21.21 6.13
CA ASP A 65 40.04 -20.69 4.92
C ASP A 65 38.57 -20.30 5.09
N ASN A 66 38.22 -19.07 4.69
CA ASN A 66 36.84 -18.73 4.33
C ASN A 66 36.80 -18.30 2.87
N LYS A 67 36.34 -19.23 2.04
CA LYS A 67 36.15 -19.10 0.60
C LYS A 67 34.87 -18.29 0.38
N ASN A 68 34.98 -16.96 0.42
CA ASN A 68 33.87 -16.07 0.11
C ASN A 68 33.56 -16.14 -1.38
N THR A 69 32.40 -16.70 -1.71
CA THR A 69 31.80 -16.78 -3.05
C THR A 69 30.86 -15.60 -3.23
N MET A 70 31.39 -14.38 -3.25
CA MET A 70 30.72 -13.16 -3.69
C MET A 70 31.79 -12.25 -4.26
N GLY A 71 32.15 -12.49 -5.52
CA GLY A 71 33.19 -11.77 -6.23
C GLY A 71 32.94 -11.76 -7.73
N ASP A 72 31.66 -11.64 -8.13
CA ASP A 72 31.31 -11.29 -9.51
C ASP A 72 31.13 -9.77 -9.58
N LEU A 73 32.27 -9.08 -9.59
CA LEU A 73 32.35 -7.73 -10.15
C LEU A 73 32.76 -7.87 -11.62
N PRO A 74 32.31 -6.98 -12.52
CA PRO A 74 32.78 -6.96 -13.91
C PRO A 74 34.30 -6.93 -13.94
N ARG A 75 34.90 -7.85 -14.71
CA ARG A 75 36.34 -7.94 -14.95
C ARG A 75 36.91 -6.56 -15.22
N ASP A 76 37.81 -6.11 -14.34
CA ASP A 76 38.49 -4.83 -14.43
C ASP A 76 39.24 -4.75 -15.78
N PRO A 77 38.92 -3.78 -16.67
CA PRO A 77 39.69 -3.54 -17.89
C PRO A 77 41.16 -3.21 -17.60
N GLY A 78 41.46 -2.75 -16.38
CA GLY A 78 42.80 -2.44 -15.90
C GLY A 78 43.79 -3.60 -16.01
N ASP A 79 43.34 -4.85 -15.77
CA ASP A 79 44.23 -6.03 -15.87
C ASP A 79 44.71 -6.28 -17.31
N THR A 80 43.87 -5.97 -18.31
CA THR A 80 44.26 -6.11 -19.72
C THR A 80 45.23 -5.02 -20.15
N ILE A 81 45.07 -3.79 -19.64
CA ILE A 81 45.95 -2.65 -19.90
C ILE A 81 47.30 -2.85 -19.20
N ASP A 82 47.29 -3.31 -17.95
CA ASP A 82 48.49 -3.66 -17.21
C ASP A 82 49.25 -4.79 -17.87
N HIS A 83 48.53 -5.80 -18.39
CA HIS A 83 49.14 -6.89 -19.11
C HIS A 83 49.76 -6.40 -20.44
N LEU A 84 49.05 -5.55 -21.20
CA LEU A 84 49.56 -4.97 -22.43
C LEU A 84 50.77 -4.05 -22.17
N GLY A 85 50.71 -3.22 -21.13
CA GLY A 85 51.80 -2.35 -20.68
C GLY A 85 53.03 -3.14 -20.27
N LYS A 86 52.86 -4.24 -19.54
CA LYS A 86 53.95 -5.18 -19.20
C LYS A 86 54.55 -5.84 -20.44
N THR A 87 53.72 -6.19 -21.45
CA THR A 87 54.25 -6.75 -22.71
C THR A 87 54.99 -5.73 -23.56
N MET A 88 54.53 -4.47 -23.62
CA MET A 88 55.24 -3.38 -24.29
C MET A 88 56.56 -3.06 -23.61
N GLN A 89 56.58 -3.02 -22.28
CA GLN A 89 57.81 -2.81 -21.51
C GLN A 89 58.80 -3.97 -21.76
N SER A 90 58.33 -5.22 -21.77
CA SER A 90 59.17 -6.38 -22.09
C SER A 90 59.71 -6.35 -23.52
N LEU A 91 58.92 -5.88 -24.50
CA LEU A 91 59.37 -5.69 -25.88
C LEU A 91 60.41 -4.56 -25.99
N LYS A 92 60.23 -3.46 -25.27
CA LYS A 92 61.17 -2.34 -25.20
C LYS A 92 62.51 -2.78 -24.61
N ASP A 93 62.49 -3.49 -23.48
CA ASP A 93 63.70 -4.01 -22.83
C ASP A 93 64.43 -5.05 -23.70
N ARG A 94 63.69 -5.81 -24.53
CA ARG A 94 64.27 -6.71 -25.54
C ARG A 94 64.88 -5.95 -26.72
N LEU A 95 64.27 -4.85 -27.14
CA LEU A 95 64.79 -3.99 -28.21
C LEU A 95 66.09 -3.30 -27.75
N GLU A 96 66.11 -2.77 -26.53
CA GLU A 96 67.30 -2.16 -25.92
C GLU A 96 68.43 -3.19 -25.70
N ASN A 97 68.10 -4.43 -25.31
CA ASN A 97 69.09 -5.52 -25.23
C ASN A 97 69.66 -5.92 -26.59
N LEU A 98 68.82 -5.94 -27.65
CA LEU A 98 69.27 -6.19 -29.02
C LEU A 98 70.18 -5.05 -29.52
N GLU A 99 69.89 -3.80 -29.14
CA GLU A 99 70.69 -2.64 -29.51
C GLU A 99 72.03 -2.60 -28.75
N GLN A 100 72.05 -3.01 -27.47
CA GLN A 100 73.28 -3.20 -26.70
C GLN A 100 74.12 -4.40 -27.18
N GLN A 101 73.49 -5.48 -27.66
CA GLN A 101 74.21 -6.58 -28.33
C GLN A 101 74.82 -6.13 -29.66
N HIS A 102 74.17 -5.22 -30.39
CA HIS A 102 74.70 -4.64 -31.62
C HIS A 102 75.95 -3.77 -31.39
N LEU A 103 75.96 -2.99 -30.30
CA LEU A 103 77.14 -2.21 -29.88
C LEU A 103 78.32 -3.08 -29.44
N ARG A 104 78.09 -4.32 -29.00
CA ARG A 104 79.15 -5.31 -28.67
C ARG A 104 79.57 -6.21 -29.84
N ALA A 105 78.79 -6.29 -30.91
CA ALA A 105 79.03 -7.18 -32.05
C ALA A 105 79.80 -6.52 -33.22
N ASN A 106 80.48 -5.39 -32.99
CA ASN A 106 81.24 -4.71 -34.04
C ASN A 106 82.62 -5.35 -34.35
N VAL A 107 82.75 -6.67 -34.19
CA VAL A 107 83.95 -7.44 -34.58
C VAL A 107 83.62 -8.65 -35.47
N SER A 108 82.36 -8.89 -35.86
CA SER A 108 82.09 -9.87 -36.92
C SER A 108 80.81 -9.51 -37.65
N GLY A 109 80.93 -9.13 -38.91
CA GLY A 109 79.81 -8.77 -39.78
C GLY A 109 78.77 -9.88 -39.86
N ALA A 110 77.65 -9.66 -39.18
CA ALA A 110 76.37 -10.26 -39.46
C ALA A 110 75.32 -9.16 -39.25
N SER A 111 75.04 -8.39 -40.32
CA SER A 111 73.94 -7.42 -40.32
C SER A 111 72.65 -8.20 -40.12
N PHE A 112 71.92 -7.94 -39.04
CA PHE A 112 70.50 -8.26 -39.00
C PHE A 112 69.82 -7.56 -40.20
N PRO A 113 68.89 -8.22 -40.92
CA PRO A 113 68.27 -7.63 -42.09
C PRO A 113 67.40 -6.44 -41.65
N ASN A 114 67.70 -5.24 -42.20
CA ASN A 114 66.97 -3.99 -41.92
C ASN A 114 65.45 -4.14 -42.06
N GLU A 115 64.98 -5.06 -42.91
CA GLU A 115 63.57 -5.41 -43.10
C GLU A 115 62.87 -5.89 -41.81
N LEU A 116 63.55 -6.67 -40.96
CA LEU A 116 62.94 -7.16 -39.71
C LEU A 116 62.82 -6.04 -38.67
N ARG A 117 63.80 -5.12 -38.64
CA ARG A 117 63.81 -3.95 -37.77
C ARG A 117 62.67 -2.99 -38.16
N ASP A 118 62.51 -2.71 -39.44
CA ASP A 118 61.41 -1.88 -39.96
C ASP A 118 60.04 -2.52 -39.71
N LEU A 119 59.92 -3.85 -39.84
CA LEU A 119 58.69 -4.58 -39.56
C LEU A 119 58.32 -4.52 -38.07
N LEU A 120 59.29 -4.70 -37.17
CA LEU A 120 59.10 -4.57 -35.73
C LEU A 120 58.71 -3.14 -35.36
N GLN A 121 59.35 -2.13 -35.97
CA GLN A 121 59.09 -0.73 -35.67
C GLN A 121 57.70 -0.29 -36.17
N ARG A 122 57.24 -0.80 -37.31
CA ARG A 122 55.85 -0.65 -37.77
C ARG A 122 54.85 -1.32 -36.84
N ARG A 123 55.09 -2.59 -36.46
CA ARG A 123 54.24 -3.33 -35.52
C ARG A 123 54.12 -2.62 -34.16
N LEU A 124 55.22 -2.05 -33.68
CA LEU A 124 55.26 -1.34 -32.40
C LEU A 124 54.51 -0.01 -32.48
N GLY A 125 54.64 0.71 -33.60
CA GLY A 125 53.83 1.91 -33.89
C GLY A 125 52.34 1.60 -34.00
N ASP A 126 51.96 0.54 -34.72
CA ASP A 126 50.56 0.11 -34.86
C ASP A 126 49.95 -0.21 -33.48
N LEU A 127 50.69 -0.94 -32.64
CA LEU A 127 50.28 -1.28 -31.27
C LEU A 127 50.16 -0.05 -30.37
N GLU A 128 51.05 0.93 -30.51
CA GLU A 128 50.99 2.19 -29.77
C GLU A 128 49.75 3.00 -30.15
N THR A 129 49.44 3.13 -31.44
CA THR A 129 48.18 3.76 -31.87
C THR A 129 46.95 3.01 -31.39
N GLN A 130 46.98 1.68 -31.39
CA GLN A 130 45.86 0.86 -30.91
C GLN A 130 45.67 0.99 -29.39
N LEU A 131 46.77 1.08 -28.62
CA LEU A 131 46.72 1.33 -27.18
C LEU A 131 46.16 2.72 -26.89
N LEU A 132 46.66 3.76 -27.57
CA LEU A 132 46.20 5.14 -27.38
C LEU A 132 44.71 5.27 -27.69
N SER A 133 44.22 4.62 -28.76
CA SER A 133 42.80 4.57 -29.10
C SER A 133 41.98 3.90 -27.99
N LYS A 134 42.47 2.79 -27.43
CA LYS A 134 41.77 2.06 -26.36
C LYS A 134 41.76 2.82 -25.03
N VAL A 135 42.84 3.53 -24.71
CA VAL A 135 42.91 4.37 -23.51
C VAL A 135 41.92 5.53 -23.63
N ALA A 136 41.84 6.18 -24.80
CA ALA A 136 40.88 7.25 -25.03
C ALA A 136 39.42 6.77 -24.90
N GLU A 137 39.08 5.61 -25.47
CA GLU A 137 37.75 4.99 -25.33
C GLU A 137 37.41 4.70 -23.85
N LEU A 138 38.36 4.16 -23.09
CA LEU A 138 38.16 3.82 -21.68
C LEU A 138 38.06 5.06 -20.78
N GLU A 139 38.78 6.14 -21.09
CA GLU A 139 38.64 7.41 -20.39
C GLU A 139 37.25 8.03 -20.61
N GLU A 140 36.71 7.92 -21.83
CA GLU A 140 35.36 8.36 -22.15
C GLU A 140 34.31 7.51 -21.42
N GLU A 141 34.42 6.19 -21.45
CA GLU A 141 33.52 5.27 -20.75
C GLU A 141 33.54 5.50 -19.22
N LYS A 142 34.73 5.72 -18.65
CA LYS A 142 34.88 6.07 -17.23
C LYS A 142 34.19 7.39 -16.88
N SER A 143 34.30 8.40 -17.75
CA SER A 143 33.62 9.69 -17.56
C SER A 143 32.10 9.53 -17.59
N GLN A 144 31.59 8.73 -18.53
CA GLN A 144 30.16 8.43 -18.64
C GLN A 144 29.65 7.69 -17.39
N LEU A 145 30.35 6.64 -16.95
CA LEU A 145 30.00 5.89 -15.74
C LEU A 145 30.02 6.76 -14.47
N TYR A 146 30.98 7.68 -14.36
CA TYR A 146 31.03 8.63 -13.25
C TYR A 146 29.81 9.56 -13.24
N ASN A 147 29.43 10.09 -14.40
CA ASN A 147 28.26 10.96 -14.55
C ASN A 147 26.95 10.22 -14.27
N GLU A 148 26.81 8.97 -14.74
CA GLU A 148 25.64 8.14 -14.44
C GLU A 148 25.55 7.79 -12.96
N THR A 149 26.68 7.51 -12.30
CA THR A 149 26.73 7.25 -10.86
C THR A 149 26.35 8.49 -10.05
N ALA A 150 26.84 9.66 -10.45
CA ALA A 150 26.47 10.93 -9.83
C ALA A 150 24.98 11.26 -10.03
N ALA A 151 24.43 11.03 -11.23
CA ALA A 151 23.02 11.21 -11.52
C ALA A 151 22.14 10.21 -10.73
N HIS A 152 22.57 8.96 -10.61
CA HIS A 152 21.88 7.97 -9.78
C HIS A 152 21.89 8.38 -8.32
N ARG A 153 23.04 8.80 -7.77
CA ARG A 153 23.15 9.29 -6.40
C ARG A 153 22.21 10.46 -6.14
N HIS A 154 22.16 11.42 -7.06
CA HIS A 154 21.29 12.58 -6.93
C HIS A 154 19.80 12.20 -6.98
N ARG A 155 19.41 11.25 -7.85
CA ARG A 155 18.05 10.68 -7.85
C ARG A 155 17.72 10.00 -6.52
N THR A 156 18.63 9.19 -5.99
CA THR A 156 18.45 8.52 -4.70
C THR A 156 18.30 9.53 -3.55
N GLU A 157 19.15 10.56 -3.51
CA GLU A 157 19.05 11.64 -2.52
C GLU A 157 17.75 12.44 -2.65
N SER A 158 17.30 12.72 -3.88
CA SER A 158 16.00 13.38 -4.12
C SER A 158 14.83 12.51 -3.64
N THR A 159 14.84 11.21 -3.93
CA THR A 159 13.81 10.29 -3.43
C THR A 159 13.85 10.18 -1.91
N LEU A 160 15.05 10.15 -1.31
CA LEU A 160 15.20 10.09 0.14
C LEU A 160 14.66 11.37 0.80
N ASN A 161 14.96 12.54 0.25
CA ASN A 161 14.44 13.82 0.74
C ASN A 161 12.92 13.88 0.62
N SER A 162 12.33 13.41 -0.49
CA SER A 162 10.88 13.33 -0.66
C SER A 162 10.22 12.36 0.34
N LEU A 163 10.86 11.22 0.62
CA LEU A 163 10.40 10.27 1.63
C LEU A 163 10.50 10.84 3.04
N LEU A 164 11.60 11.53 3.37
CA LEU A 164 11.78 12.21 4.65
C LEU A 164 10.73 13.31 4.85
N GLU A 165 10.47 14.11 3.82
CA GLU A 165 9.41 15.14 3.86
C GLU A 165 8.05 14.48 4.11
N ARG A 166 7.73 13.40 3.41
CA ARG A 166 6.49 12.63 3.61
C ARG A 166 6.38 11.99 4.99
N ILE A 167 7.48 11.48 5.55
CA ILE A 167 7.54 10.99 6.93
C ILE A 167 7.30 12.15 7.90
N THR A 168 7.95 13.29 7.71
CA THR A 168 7.72 14.46 8.57
C THR A 168 6.32 15.05 8.44
N GLU A 169 5.65 14.93 7.28
CA GLU A 169 4.23 15.27 7.14
C GLU A 169 3.32 14.28 7.86
N LEU A 170 3.64 12.98 7.81
CA LEU A 170 2.94 11.95 8.57
C LEU A 170 3.15 12.12 10.09
N GLU A 171 4.35 12.47 10.53
CA GLU A 171 4.69 12.74 11.94
C GLU A 171 4.08 14.06 12.44
N LYS A 172 3.99 15.09 11.58
CA LYS A 172 3.27 16.34 11.89
C LYS A 172 1.76 16.17 11.84
N GLY A 173 1.25 15.22 11.05
CA GLY A 173 -0.09 14.67 11.14
C GLY A 173 -0.24 13.77 12.37
N ASN A 174 0.13 14.27 13.55
CA ASN A 174 -0.04 13.61 14.84
C ASN A 174 -1.52 13.59 15.23
N SER A 175 -2.33 12.88 14.46
CA SER A 175 -3.53 12.28 14.99
C SER A 175 -3.10 10.97 15.66
N GLY A 176 -3.32 10.84 16.97
CA GLY A 176 -2.91 9.67 17.77
C GLY A 176 -3.68 8.39 17.44
N PHE A 177 -3.91 8.08 16.16
CA PHE A 177 -4.60 6.90 15.67
C PHE A 177 -3.57 5.84 15.28
N LYS A 178 -3.79 4.57 15.68
CA LYS A 178 -2.91 3.45 15.28
C LYS A 178 -3.07 3.15 13.78
N SER A 179 -4.27 3.36 13.23
CA SER A 179 -4.59 3.28 11.80
C SER A 179 -5.46 4.47 11.35
N PRO A 180 -5.42 4.90 10.07
CA PRO A 180 -6.21 6.04 9.55
C PRO A 180 -7.73 5.95 9.74
N GLU A 181 -8.26 4.76 9.99
CA GLU A 181 -9.66 4.41 10.21
C GLU A 181 -10.07 4.38 11.70
N ASP A 182 -9.10 4.33 12.63
CA ASP A 182 -9.31 4.11 14.07
C ASP A 182 -9.66 5.42 14.80
N PHE A 183 -10.71 6.08 14.33
CA PHE A 183 -11.22 7.30 14.94
C PHE A 183 -12.74 7.38 14.92
N LYS A 184 -13.27 8.12 15.87
CA LYS A 184 -14.69 8.51 15.96
C LYS A 184 -14.85 10.01 15.80
N VAL A 185 -16.01 10.41 15.28
CA VAL A 185 -16.50 11.78 15.35
C VAL A 185 -17.50 11.87 16.51
N SER A 186 -17.29 12.85 17.39
CA SER A 186 -18.16 13.11 18.54
C SER A 186 -18.96 14.39 18.36
N LEU A 187 -20.28 14.26 18.54
CA LEU A 187 -21.30 15.30 18.40
C LEU A 187 -22.11 15.33 19.71
N PRO A 188 -21.62 16.03 20.76
CA PRO A 188 -22.13 15.86 22.12
C PRO A 188 -23.48 16.55 22.39
N LEU A 189 -23.91 17.49 21.54
CA LEU A 189 -25.05 18.38 21.80
C LEU A 189 -25.87 18.61 20.53
N ARG A 190 -27.19 18.73 20.69
CA ARG A 190 -28.11 19.19 19.63
C ARG A 190 -27.81 20.64 19.30
N THR A 191 -27.26 20.87 18.12
CA THR A 191 -26.99 22.20 17.58
C THR A 191 -27.23 22.18 16.08
N ASN A 192 -27.33 23.34 15.46
CA ASN A 192 -27.39 23.47 14.00
C ASN A 192 -26.02 23.81 13.38
N TYR A 193 -24.92 23.58 14.10
CA TYR A 193 -23.58 23.98 13.64
C TYR A 193 -22.48 22.95 13.92
N LEU A 194 -22.66 21.98 14.83
CA LEU A 194 -21.74 20.84 14.96
C LEU A 194 -22.05 19.80 13.89
N TYR A 195 -21.10 19.53 12.99
CA TYR A 195 -21.25 18.49 11.97
C TYR A 195 -19.92 17.98 11.47
N GLY A 196 -19.93 16.77 10.91
CA GLY A 196 -18.86 16.27 10.07
C GLY A 196 -19.21 16.43 8.59
N ARG A 197 -18.22 16.52 7.72
CA ARG A 197 -18.39 16.55 6.26
C ARG A 197 -17.46 15.53 5.62
N ILE A 198 -17.98 14.73 4.71
CA ILE A 198 -17.13 13.89 3.86
C ILE A 198 -16.65 14.72 2.68
N LYS A 199 -15.34 14.72 2.41
CA LYS A 199 -14.74 15.47 1.29
C LYS A 199 -15.17 14.91 -0.06
N LYS A 200 -15.22 13.57 -0.17
CA LYS A 200 -15.71 12.88 -1.36
C LYS A 200 -17.22 13.02 -1.51
N SER A 201 -17.66 13.16 -2.75
CA SER A 201 -19.07 13.09 -3.15
C SER A 201 -19.41 11.72 -3.72
N LEU A 202 -20.70 11.44 -3.93
CA LEU A 202 -21.18 10.19 -4.49
C LEU A 202 -21.20 10.25 -6.03
N PRO A 203 -20.89 9.14 -6.73
CA PRO A 203 -21.20 8.96 -8.14
C PRO A 203 -22.69 8.68 -8.33
N GLU A 204 -23.12 8.51 -9.58
CA GLU A 204 -24.46 7.98 -9.85
C GLU A 204 -24.51 6.52 -9.40
N MET A 205 -25.49 6.14 -8.58
CA MET A 205 -25.58 4.79 -8.04
C MET A 205 -26.98 4.18 -8.24
N TYR A 206 -27.01 2.93 -8.68
CA TYR A 206 -28.24 2.15 -8.88
C TYR A 206 -28.54 1.21 -7.72
N ALA A 207 -27.58 1.05 -6.83
CA ALA A 207 -27.68 0.37 -5.55
C ALA A 207 -26.60 0.93 -4.63
N PHE A 208 -26.80 0.80 -3.33
CA PHE A 208 -25.74 1.09 -2.37
C PHE A 208 -25.83 0.20 -1.15
N THR A 209 -24.72 0.12 -0.43
CA THR A 209 -24.69 -0.28 0.97
C THR A 209 -24.01 0.84 1.74
N VAL A 210 -24.58 1.24 2.87
CA VAL A 210 -23.95 2.15 3.83
C VAL A 210 -23.83 1.42 5.16
N CYS A 211 -22.64 1.46 5.77
CA CYS A 211 -22.39 0.89 7.08
C CYS A 211 -21.71 1.92 7.98
N MET A 212 -22.02 1.88 9.27
CA MET A 212 -21.36 2.71 10.28
C MET A 212 -21.54 2.12 11.68
N TRP A 213 -20.62 2.47 12.57
CA TRP A 213 -20.79 2.30 14.01
C TRP A 213 -21.41 3.57 14.60
N LEU A 214 -22.41 3.41 15.45
CA LEU A 214 -23.08 4.49 16.19
C LEU A 214 -23.15 4.18 17.68
N LYS A 215 -22.99 5.21 18.50
CA LYS A 215 -23.27 5.17 19.94
C LYS A 215 -24.05 6.42 20.33
N SER A 216 -25.24 6.24 20.89
CA SER A 216 -26.07 7.35 21.37
C SER A 216 -26.95 6.94 22.54
N SER A 217 -27.17 7.86 23.47
CA SER A 217 -28.16 7.76 24.54
C SER A 217 -29.20 8.88 24.46
N ALA A 218 -29.29 9.54 23.30
CA ALA A 218 -30.20 10.66 23.11
C ALA A 218 -31.65 10.17 23.02
N SER A 219 -32.55 10.99 23.57
CA SER A 219 -33.99 10.74 23.63
C SER A 219 -34.72 12.06 23.30
N PRO A 220 -35.88 12.03 22.61
CA PRO A 220 -36.68 10.86 22.23
C PRO A 220 -36.18 10.05 21.02
N GLY A 221 -35.26 10.60 20.21
CA GLY A 221 -34.58 9.88 19.13
C GLY A 221 -33.14 10.38 18.97
N ILE A 222 -32.30 9.66 18.24
CA ILE A 222 -30.87 10.01 18.13
C ILE A 222 -30.58 11.21 17.24
N GLY A 223 -31.51 11.64 16.38
CA GLY A 223 -31.31 12.67 15.36
C GLY A 223 -30.86 12.10 14.02
N THR A 224 -30.03 12.83 13.28
CA THR A 224 -29.67 12.51 11.88
C THR A 224 -28.20 12.07 11.74
N PRO A 225 -27.86 10.77 11.88
CA PRO A 225 -26.48 10.29 11.72
C PRO A 225 -25.79 10.80 10.45
N PHE A 226 -26.50 10.78 9.31
CA PHE A 226 -25.99 11.36 8.07
C PHE A 226 -27.11 11.79 7.13
N SER A 227 -26.76 12.73 6.25
CA SER A 227 -27.58 13.15 5.12
C SER A 227 -26.70 13.37 3.89
N TYR A 228 -27.28 13.17 2.72
CA TYR A 228 -26.71 13.46 1.42
C TYR A 228 -27.72 14.28 0.61
N GLY A 229 -27.29 15.46 0.19
CA GLY A 229 -28.10 16.38 -0.62
C GLY A 229 -27.42 16.74 -1.93
N VAL A 230 -28.21 16.84 -2.99
CA VAL A 230 -27.78 17.30 -4.32
C VAL A 230 -28.53 18.59 -4.71
N PRO A 231 -28.02 19.42 -5.63
CA PRO A 231 -28.72 20.61 -6.07
C PRO A 231 -30.16 20.29 -6.52
N GLY A 232 -31.15 20.90 -5.86
CA GLY A 232 -32.57 20.70 -6.14
C GLY A 232 -33.22 19.50 -5.43
N GLN A 233 -32.47 18.69 -4.68
CA GLN A 233 -32.99 17.63 -3.82
C GLN A 233 -32.09 17.45 -2.59
N ALA A 234 -32.46 18.09 -1.47
CA ALA A 234 -31.67 18.05 -0.26
C ALA A 234 -31.79 16.71 0.50
N ASN A 235 -32.89 15.99 0.25
CA ASN A 235 -33.21 14.68 0.83
C ASN A 235 -32.93 13.55 -0.16
N GLU A 236 -31.76 13.58 -0.80
CA GLU A 236 -31.37 12.55 -1.77
C GLU A 236 -31.13 11.22 -1.06
N ILE A 237 -30.42 11.23 0.08
CA ILE A 237 -30.37 10.13 1.06
C ILE A 237 -30.32 10.72 2.47
N VAL A 238 -31.21 10.30 3.37
CA VAL A 238 -31.17 10.73 4.79
C VAL A 238 -31.43 9.54 5.70
N LEU A 239 -30.66 9.41 6.77
CA LEU A 239 -30.97 8.50 7.88
C LEU A 239 -31.26 9.34 9.12
N ILE A 240 -32.46 9.22 9.68
CA ILE A 240 -32.92 10.07 10.78
C ILE A 240 -33.80 9.30 11.77
N GLU A 241 -33.65 9.59 13.06
CA GLU A 241 -34.60 9.22 14.10
C GLU A 241 -35.05 10.49 14.83
N TRP A 242 -36.25 10.96 14.54
CA TRP A 242 -36.76 12.25 15.02
C TRP A 242 -38.06 12.10 15.80
N GLY A 243 -38.11 12.70 16.99
CA GLY A 243 -39.25 12.59 17.89
C GLY A 243 -39.39 11.16 18.43
N ASN A 244 -40.62 10.66 18.47
CA ASN A 244 -40.93 9.27 18.88
C ASN A 244 -41.10 8.32 17.67
N ASN A 245 -40.61 8.73 16.50
CA ASN A 245 -40.67 7.91 15.30
C ASN A 245 -39.52 6.90 15.29
N PRO A 246 -39.70 5.72 14.67
CA PRO A 246 -38.59 4.80 14.43
C PRO A 246 -37.53 5.45 13.52
N ILE A 247 -36.36 4.82 13.42
CA ILE A 247 -35.35 5.23 12.46
C ILE A 247 -35.93 5.15 11.04
N GLU A 248 -35.78 6.21 10.27
CA GLU A 248 -36.27 6.35 8.90
C GLU A 248 -35.12 6.50 7.91
N LEU A 249 -35.18 5.76 6.81
CA LEU A 249 -34.37 5.98 5.63
C LEU A 249 -35.20 6.77 4.62
N LEU A 250 -34.70 7.93 4.21
CA LEU A 250 -35.24 8.70 3.12
C LEU A 250 -34.37 8.54 1.87
N ILE A 251 -35.02 8.33 0.72
CA ILE A 251 -34.40 8.40 -0.60
C ILE A 251 -35.32 9.21 -1.50
N ASN A 252 -34.83 10.34 -2.02
CA ASN A 252 -35.62 11.24 -2.86
C ASN A 252 -37.00 11.60 -2.24
N ASP A 253 -36.98 12.03 -0.97
CA ASP A 253 -38.16 12.32 -0.14
C ASP A 253 -39.13 11.15 0.11
N LYS A 254 -38.80 9.92 -0.32
CA LYS A 254 -39.58 8.71 0.01
C LYS A 254 -39.03 8.10 1.29
N VAL A 255 -39.93 7.68 2.18
CA VAL A 255 -39.59 7.23 3.52
C VAL A 255 -39.77 5.72 3.63
N ALA A 256 -38.82 5.04 4.27
CA ALA A 256 -38.97 3.69 4.80
C ALA A 256 -38.60 3.66 6.29
N GLN A 257 -39.44 3.01 7.09
CA GLN A 257 -39.19 2.83 8.52
C GLN A 257 -38.34 1.58 8.74
N LEU A 258 -37.23 1.74 9.46
CA LEU A 258 -36.27 0.69 9.75
C LEU A 258 -36.49 0.18 11.18
N PRO A 259 -36.54 -1.15 11.40
CA PRO A 259 -36.68 -1.73 12.73
C PRO A 259 -35.32 -1.81 13.45
N LEU A 260 -34.66 -0.65 13.59
CA LEU A 260 -33.36 -0.50 14.26
C LEU A 260 -33.56 0.17 15.63
N SER A 261 -32.71 -0.17 16.60
CA SER A 261 -32.73 0.42 17.95
C SER A 261 -31.30 0.64 18.42
N VAL A 262 -30.88 1.90 18.51
CA VAL A 262 -29.47 2.30 18.75
C VAL A 262 -29.31 3.38 19.84
N SER A 263 -30.37 3.68 20.59
CA SER A 263 -30.42 4.75 21.58
C SER A 263 -30.11 4.28 23.01
N ASP A 264 -29.50 3.11 23.18
CA ASP A 264 -29.26 2.46 24.48
C ASP A 264 -27.92 2.85 25.14
N GLY A 265 -27.16 3.76 24.51
CA GLY A 265 -25.86 4.21 24.97
C GLY A 265 -24.71 3.28 24.65
N ARG A 266 -24.90 2.22 23.85
CA ARG A 266 -23.83 1.28 23.43
C ARG A 266 -23.48 1.45 21.96
N TRP A 267 -22.34 0.88 21.57
CA TRP A 267 -21.92 0.82 20.17
C TRP A 267 -22.72 -0.23 19.42
N HIS A 268 -23.38 0.19 18.34
CA HIS A 268 -24.06 -0.67 17.39
C HIS A 268 -23.48 -0.50 15.99
N HIS A 269 -23.29 -1.61 15.29
CA HIS A 269 -22.95 -1.61 13.88
C HIS A 269 -24.23 -1.68 13.05
N ILE A 270 -24.52 -0.65 12.28
CA ILE A 270 -25.67 -0.65 11.37
C ILE A 270 -25.20 -0.72 9.93
N CYS A 271 -25.90 -1.50 9.11
CA CYS A 271 -25.77 -1.46 7.66
C CYS A 271 -27.13 -1.39 7.01
N ILE A 272 -27.25 -0.61 5.94
CA ILE A 272 -28.47 -0.51 5.15
C ILE A 272 -28.09 -0.73 3.68
N THR A 273 -28.79 -1.66 3.04
CA THR A 273 -28.66 -1.91 1.61
C THR A 273 -29.89 -1.36 0.91
N TRP A 274 -29.72 -0.84 -0.30
CA TRP A 274 -30.82 -0.40 -1.14
C TRP A 274 -30.52 -0.58 -2.62
N THR A 275 -31.53 -0.83 -3.45
CA THR A 275 -31.41 -0.87 -4.91
C THR A 275 -32.60 -0.21 -5.61
N THR A 276 -32.31 0.43 -6.75
CA THR A 276 -33.29 1.00 -7.68
C THR A 276 -34.33 -0.02 -8.15
N ARG A 277 -33.96 -1.29 -8.28
CA ARG A 277 -34.88 -2.35 -8.70
C ARG A 277 -35.91 -2.60 -7.61
N ASP A 278 -37.15 -2.24 -7.89
CA ASP A 278 -38.30 -2.33 -6.98
C ASP A 278 -38.14 -1.52 -5.68
N GLY A 279 -37.09 -0.70 -5.55
CA GLY A 279 -36.82 0.07 -4.33
C GLY A 279 -36.58 -0.83 -3.12
N LEU A 280 -35.96 -1.99 -3.33
CA LEU A 280 -35.69 -2.97 -2.28
C LEU A 280 -34.64 -2.44 -1.31
N TRP A 281 -34.91 -2.60 -0.01
CA TRP A 281 -33.97 -2.26 1.06
C TRP A 281 -33.91 -3.36 2.11
N GLU A 282 -32.76 -3.50 2.76
CA GLU A 282 -32.58 -4.35 3.93
C GLU A 282 -31.81 -3.58 5.01
N ALA A 283 -32.20 -3.76 6.27
CA ALA A 283 -31.58 -3.12 7.42
C ALA A 283 -30.95 -4.18 8.34
N TYR A 284 -29.71 -3.94 8.71
CA TYR A 284 -28.91 -4.81 9.57
C TYR A 284 -28.46 -4.07 10.81
N GLN A 285 -28.50 -4.75 11.94
CA GLN A 285 -27.95 -4.28 13.22
C GLN A 285 -27.07 -5.39 13.80
N ASP A 286 -25.85 -5.03 14.19
CA ASP A 286 -24.86 -5.93 14.80
C ASP A 286 -24.61 -7.21 13.98
N GLY A 287 -24.75 -7.09 12.66
CA GLY A 287 -24.51 -8.19 11.69
C GLY A 287 -25.76 -8.99 11.33
N GLU A 288 -26.87 -8.80 12.05
CA GLU A 288 -28.13 -9.50 11.82
C GLU A 288 -29.10 -8.66 11.00
N ARG A 289 -29.82 -9.28 10.05
CA ARG A 289 -30.87 -8.58 9.28
C ARG A 289 -32.13 -8.45 10.13
N LEU A 290 -32.50 -7.22 10.49
CA LEU A 290 -33.69 -6.94 11.30
C LEU A 290 -34.91 -6.55 10.48
N GLY A 291 -34.72 -6.06 9.25
CA GLY A 291 -35.83 -5.62 8.40
C GLY A 291 -35.51 -5.64 6.92
N SER A 292 -36.57 -5.65 6.12
CA SER A 292 -36.51 -5.48 4.68
C SER A 292 -37.82 -4.90 4.16
N GLY A 293 -37.77 -4.23 3.02
CA GLY A 293 -38.96 -3.74 2.34
C GLY A 293 -38.69 -3.40 0.89
N GLU A 294 -39.72 -2.89 0.23
CA GLU A 294 -39.71 -2.52 -1.19
C GLU A 294 -40.43 -1.18 -1.40
N ASN A 295 -40.49 -0.72 -2.65
CA ASN A 295 -41.11 0.54 -3.06
C ASN A 295 -40.49 1.82 -2.46
N LEU A 296 -39.27 1.75 -1.95
CA LEU A 296 -38.51 2.93 -1.55
C LEU A 296 -37.81 3.53 -2.78
N ALA A 297 -38.36 4.62 -3.31
CA ALA A 297 -37.82 5.32 -4.49
C ALA A 297 -37.45 4.40 -5.68
N PRO A 298 -38.35 3.49 -6.11
CA PRO A 298 -38.03 2.56 -7.20
C PRO A 298 -37.69 3.33 -8.47
N TRP A 299 -36.73 2.80 -9.25
CA TRP A 299 -36.27 3.37 -10.53
C TRP A 299 -35.63 4.76 -10.45
N HIS A 300 -35.26 5.25 -9.26
CA HIS A 300 -34.58 6.52 -9.07
C HIS A 300 -33.09 6.30 -8.80
N PRO A 301 -32.17 6.48 -9.77
CA PRO A 301 -30.74 6.44 -9.48
C PRO A 301 -30.36 7.56 -8.51
N ILE A 302 -29.49 7.24 -7.54
CA ILE A 302 -28.94 8.25 -6.63
C ILE A 302 -28.11 9.22 -7.46
N LYS A 303 -28.43 10.51 -7.37
CA LYS A 303 -27.77 11.55 -8.16
C LYS A 303 -26.34 11.80 -7.69
N PRO A 304 -25.39 12.02 -8.62
CA PRO A 304 -23.99 12.31 -8.28
C PRO A 304 -23.77 13.74 -7.79
N GLY A 305 -22.59 13.99 -7.22
CA GLY A 305 -22.04 15.34 -7.06
C GLY A 305 -22.62 16.18 -5.92
N GLY A 306 -23.36 15.57 -5.00
CA GLY A 306 -23.89 16.20 -3.80
C GLY A 306 -22.90 16.34 -2.64
N VAL A 307 -23.43 16.66 -1.46
CA VAL A 307 -22.65 16.84 -0.23
C VAL A 307 -23.15 15.88 0.84
N ILE A 308 -22.23 15.13 1.45
CA ILE A 308 -22.51 14.24 2.58
C ILE A 308 -22.17 14.99 3.87
N ILE A 309 -23.15 15.12 4.74
CA ILE A 309 -23.04 15.70 6.08
C ILE A 309 -23.27 14.61 7.11
N LEU A 310 -22.44 14.59 8.13
CA LEU A 310 -22.54 13.72 9.29
C LEU A 310 -23.13 14.53 10.45
N GLY A 311 -24.22 14.03 11.02
CA GLY A 311 -24.83 14.56 12.22
C GLY A 311 -25.89 15.65 12.03
N GLN A 312 -26.22 16.03 10.79
CA GLN A 312 -27.23 17.03 10.48
C GLN A 312 -28.10 16.60 9.31
N GLU A 313 -29.35 17.01 9.35
CA GLU A 313 -30.31 16.99 8.24
C GLU A 313 -30.09 18.23 7.36
N GLN A 314 -30.25 18.11 6.04
CA GLN A 314 -29.99 19.18 5.08
C GLN A 314 -31.31 19.74 4.50
N ASP A 315 -31.75 20.93 4.92
CA ASP A 315 -32.79 21.67 4.20
C ASP A 315 -32.27 22.28 2.87
N THR A 316 -30.96 22.51 2.81
CA THR A 316 -30.24 22.93 1.60
C THR A 316 -28.92 22.18 1.52
N VAL A 317 -28.43 21.97 0.31
CA VAL A 317 -27.15 21.27 0.09
C VAL A 317 -26.03 21.94 0.91
N GLY A 318 -25.51 21.22 1.89
CA GLY A 318 -24.46 21.64 2.79
C GLY A 318 -24.85 22.65 3.89
N GLY A 319 -26.14 22.90 4.16
CA GLY A 319 -26.52 23.88 5.18
C GLY A 319 -28.01 23.95 5.52
N ARG A 320 -28.38 25.02 6.25
CA ARG A 320 -29.71 25.23 6.87
C ARG A 320 -30.12 24.06 7.77
N PHE A 321 -29.24 23.74 8.71
CA PHE A 321 -29.50 22.66 9.64
C PHE A 321 -30.51 23.07 10.72
N ASP A 322 -31.35 22.13 11.15
CA ASP A 322 -32.20 22.27 12.34
C ASP A 322 -31.60 21.51 13.52
N ALA A 323 -31.37 22.24 14.62
CA ALA A 323 -30.87 21.67 15.87
C ALA A 323 -31.81 20.58 16.44
N THR A 324 -33.12 20.61 16.16
CA THR A 324 -34.03 19.58 16.65
C THR A 324 -33.82 18.22 15.99
N GLN A 325 -33.28 18.21 14.76
CA GLN A 325 -32.99 17.01 13.97
C GLN A 325 -31.53 16.57 14.04
N ALA A 326 -30.66 17.38 14.65
CA ALA A 326 -29.24 17.09 14.80
C ALA A 326 -28.97 15.78 15.54
N PHE A 327 -27.99 15.01 15.07
CA PHE A 327 -27.53 13.82 15.78
C PHE A 327 -26.82 14.19 17.07
N VAL A 328 -27.06 13.39 18.12
CA VAL A 328 -26.27 13.45 19.35
C VAL A 328 -25.68 12.08 19.62
N GLY A 329 -24.37 12.00 19.69
CA GLY A 329 -23.67 10.75 19.94
C GLY A 329 -22.29 10.72 19.29
N GLU A 330 -21.81 9.50 19.09
CA GLU A 330 -20.54 9.21 18.47
C GLU A 330 -20.77 8.33 17.23
N LEU A 331 -20.00 8.58 16.18
CA LEU A 331 -20.04 7.78 14.96
C LEU A 331 -18.63 7.42 14.50
N SER A 332 -18.48 6.25 13.88
CA SER A 332 -17.20 5.77 13.35
C SER A 332 -17.42 4.84 12.17
N HIS A 333 -16.37 4.60 11.37
CA HIS A 333 -16.38 3.66 10.24
C HIS A 333 -17.54 3.88 9.25
N PHE A 334 -17.91 5.13 8.96
CA PHE A 334 -18.87 5.43 7.91
C PHE A 334 -18.28 5.03 6.55
N ASN A 335 -18.79 3.94 5.99
CA ASN A 335 -18.36 3.37 4.72
C ASN A 335 -19.54 3.23 3.76
N MET A 336 -19.28 3.48 2.47
CA MET A 336 -20.30 3.34 1.42
C MET A 336 -19.77 2.60 0.20
N TRP A 337 -20.61 1.73 -0.34
CA TRP A 337 -20.40 0.94 -1.55
C TRP A 337 -21.51 1.20 -2.56
N ASP A 338 -21.20 1.11 -3.85
CA ASP A 338 -22.13 1.25 -5.00
C ASP A 338 -22.85 -0.08 -5.35
N ARG A 339 -22.93 -1.00 -4.39
CA ARG A 339 -23.51 -2.33 -4.54
C ARG A 339 -24.14 -2.81 -3.25
N VAL A 340 -25.05 -3.79 -3.37
CA VAL A 340 -25.57 -4.55 -2.23
C VAL A 340 -24.51 -5.53 -1.74
N LEU A 341 -24.07 -5.40 -0.49
CA LEU A 341 -23.13 -6.34 0.13
C LEU A 341 -23.83 -7.65 0.52
N ARG A 342 -23.04 -8.73 0.62
CA ARG A 342 -23.57 -10.02 1.08
C ARG A 342 -23.74 -10.00 2.61
N PRO A 343 -24.75 -10.67 3.16
CA PRO A 343 -24.96 -10.73 4.62
C PRO A 343 -23.73 -11.22 5.40
N VAL A 344 -22.96 -12.15 4.85
CA VAL A 344 -21.71 -12.65 5.47
C VAL A 344 -20.64 -11.58 5.59
N ASP A 345 -20.53 -10.68 4.59
CA ASP A 345 -19.55 -9.59 4.64
C ASP A 345 -19.96 -8.56 5.70
N ILE A 346 -21.27 -8.27 5.81
CA ILE A 346 -21.84 -7.39 6.85
C ILE A 346 -21.61 -7.97 8.25
N MET A 347 -21.86 -9.27 8.42
CA MET A 347 -21.63 -9.96 9.69
C MET A 347 -20.15 -9.93 10.10
N ASN A 348 -19.23 -10.14 9.14
CA ASN A 348 -17.79 -10.10 9.41
C ASN A 348 -17.27 -8.70 9.78
N MET A 349 -17.92 -7.63 9.29
CA MET A 349 -17.63 -6.27 9.75
C MET A 349 -18.18 -6.01 11.15
N ALA A 350 -19.40 -6.46 11.44
CA ALA A 350 -20.05 -6.27 12.74
C ALA A 350 -19.35 -7.01 13.90
N ASN A 351 -18.78 -8.20 13.61
CA ASN A 351 -18.06 -9.01 14.59
C ASN A 351 -16.55 -8.73 14.61
N CYS A 352 -16.09 -7.72 13.88
CA CYS A 352 -14.68 -7.33 13.81
C CYS A 352 -13.73 -8.40 13.24
N SER A 353 -14.25 -9.39 12.50
CA SER A 353 -13.40 -10.41 11.85
C SER A 353 -12.73 -9.89 10.58
N SER A 354 -13.30 -8.88 9.94
CA SER A 354 -12.71 -8.24 8.77
C SER A 354 -13.10 -6.77 8.66
N TYR A 355 -12.14 -5.92 8.33
CA TYR A 355 -12.40 -4.56 7.89
C TYR A 355 -12.46 -4.53 6.36
N MET A 356 -13.57 -4.04 5.81
CA MET A 356 -13.72 -3.79 4.37
C MET A 356 -13.96 -2.29 4.17
N PRO A 357 -13.05 -1.56 3.51
CA PRO A 357 -13.28 -0.16 3.17
C PRO A 357 -14.37 -0.01 2.10
N GLY A 358 -15.16 1.05 2.19
CA GLY A 358 -16.11 1.45 1.14
C GLY A 358 -15.39 1.80 -0.16
N ASN A 359 -15.83 1.25 -1.30
CA ASN A 359 -15.24 1.61 -2.60
C ASN A 359 -15.66 3.00 -3.08
N VAL A 360 -16.80 3.52 -2.59
CA VAL A 360 -17.27 4.88 -2.88
C VAL A 360 -16.73 5.83 -1.80
N ILE A 361 -17.10 5.56 -0.55
CA ILE A 361 -16.66 6.35 0.61
C ILE A 361 -15.96 5.40 1.60
N PRO A 362 -14.62 5.46 1.69
CA PRO A 362 -13.89 4.82 2.78
C PRO A 362 -13.81 5.74 4.00
N TRP A 363 -13.87 5.15 5.20
CA TRP A 363 -13.62 5.86 6.46
C TRP A 363 -12.12 6.03 6.72
N ILE A 364 -11.59 7.19 6.34
CA ILE A 364 -10.19 7.57 6.58
C ILE A 364 -10.15 9.02 7.08
N ASP A 365 -9.25 9.33 8.01
CA ASP A 365 -9.19 10.65 8.67
C ASP A 365 -9.15 11.80 7.66
N THR A 366 -8.33 11.67 6.62
CA THR A 366 -8.15 12.72 5.58
C THR A 366 -9.41 13.02 4.77
N ASN A 367 -10.38 12.10 4.73
CA ASN A 367 -11.65 12.24 4.01
C ASN A 367 -12.76 12.87 4.87
N VAL A 368 -12.56 13.01 6.18
CA VAL A 368 -13.55 13.55 7.10
C VAL A 368 -13.10 14.92 7.60
N GLU A 369 -13.96 15.92 7.52
CA GLU A 369 -13.76 17.24 8.12
C GLU A 369 -14.78 17.43 9.25
N VAL A 370 -14.41 18.14 10.31
CA VAL A 370 -15.30 18.44 11.44
C VAL A 370 -15.43 19.95 11.62
N PHE A 371 -16.64 20.41 11.93
CA PHE A 371 -16.99 21.83 12.00
C PHE A 371 -17.77 22.14 13.28
N GLY A 372 -17.77 23.43 13.64
CA GLY A 372 -18.59 23.94 14.76
C GLY A 372 -18.19 23.45 16.14
N GLY A 373 -17.00 22.87 16.29
CA GLY A 373 -16.55 22.26 17.55
C GLY A 373 -16.84 20.77 17.68
N ALA A 374 -17.33 20.11 16.61
CA ALA A 374 -17.29 18.65 16.53
C ALA A 374 -15.82 18.16 16.61
N THR A 375 -15.60 17.04 17.27
CA THR A 375 -14.23 16.55 17.58
C THR A 375 -13.99 15.17 17.00
N LYS A 376 -12.72 14.89 16.67
CA LYS A 376 -12.25 13.54 16.32
C LYS A 376 -11.42 12.98 17.47
N TRP A 377 -11.66 11.72 17.82
CA TRP A 377 -10.94 11.00 18.88
C TRP A 377 -10.56 9.62 18.41
N ALA A 378 -9.46 9.07 18.96
CA ALA A 378 -9.05 7.71 18.64
C ALA A 378 -10.12 6.72 19.14
N LEU A 379 -10.39 5.69 18.34
CA LEU A 379 -11.33 4.65 18.71
C LEU A 379 -10.95 3.34 18.04
N GLU A 380 -10.77 2.30 18.85
CA GLU A 380 -10.71 0.91 18.42
C GLU A 380 -12.01 0.23 18.83
N VAL A 381 -13.06 0.36 18.00
CA VAL A 381 -14.44 -0.07 18.32
C VAL A 381 -14.48 -1.52 18.81
N CYS A 382 -13.67 -2.37 18.20
CA CYS A 382 -13.60 -3.80 18.45
C CYS A 382 -12.89 -4.16 19.76
N GLU A 383 -11.96 -3.32 20.22
CA GLU A 383 -11.33 -3.48 21.53
C GLU A 383 -12.25 -2.94 22.63
N ASP A 384 -12.91 -1.79 22.41
CA ASP A 384 -13.82 -1.18 23.39
C ASP A 384 -15.06 -2.05 23.70
N ARG A 385 -15.58 -2.82 22.72
CA ARG A 385 -16.69 -3.76 22.95
C ARG A 385 -16.34 -4.89 23.93
N LEU A 386 -15.07 -5.26 24.07
CA LEU A 386 -14.64 -6.32 24.99
C LEU A 386 -14.70 -5.89 26.46
N PHE A 387 -14.77 -4.59 26.74
CA PHE A 387 -14.79 -4.04 28.10
C PHE A 387 -16.19 -3.69 28.60
N ASP A 388 -17.17 -3.57 27.70
CA ASP A 388 -18.57 -3.22 28.01
C ASP A 388 -19.52 -4.45 28.08
N SER A 389 -19.00 -5.68 27.97
CA SER A 389 -19.78 -6.95 27.97
C SER A 389 -19.85 -7.66 29.32
#